data_AF-A0A924QNP6-F1
#
_entry.id   AF-A0A924QNP6-F1
#
_cell.length_a   1.000
_cell.length_b   1.000
_cell.length_c   1.000
_cell.angle_alpha   90.00
_cell.angle_beta   90.00
_cell.angle_gamma   90.00
#
_symmetry.space_group_name_H-M   'P 1'
#
loop_
_entity.id
_entity.type
_entity.pdbx_description
1 polymer ?
#
loop_
_entity_poly.entity_id
_entity_poly.type
_entity_poly.pdbx_seq_one_letter_code
_entity_poly.pdbx_strand_id
1 'polypeptide(L)'
;FITLNKSEKDFSPTTLYEDFAISETIFHWQTQNAVNCENGKGLSYINHKQNGKRILLFVREKNKDEFGNTIAFVFIGEGNILEYHGSKPMSIKWQLNNPIPHYLWKESAKMAVG
;
A
#
# COMPACT_ATOMS: atom_id res chain seq x y z
N PHE A 1 -6.16 -3.10 -2.36
CA PHE A 1 -6.80 -1.77 -2.25
C PHE A 1 -6.23 -1.06 -1.05
N ILE A 2 -5.76 0.17 -1.23
CA ILE A 2 -4.95 0.93 -0.26
C ILE A 2 -5.54 2.33 -0.15
N THR A 3 -5.67 2.86 1.07
CA THR A 3 -6.11 4.24 1.33
C THR A 3 -4.99 4.95 2.09
N LEU A 4 -4.44 6.02 1.51
CA LEU A 4 -3.25 6.71 2.01
C LEU A 4 -3.53 7.57 3.25
N ASN A 5 -4.50 8.46 3.15
CA ASN A 5 -4.89 9.39 4.19
C ASN A 5 -5.88 8.71 5.13
N LYS A 6 -5.38 8.37 6.32
CA LYS A 6 -6.16 7.96 7.48
C LYS A 6 -6.20 9.17 8.39
N SER A 7 -7.19 10.04 8.21
CA SER A 7 -7.41 11.13 9.15
C SER A 7 -7.50 10.57 10.57
N GLU A 8 -6.70 11.09 11.49
CA GLU A 8 -6.63 10.70 12.91
C GLU A 8 -8.00 10.62 13.60
N LYS A 9 -9.00 11.33 13.07
CA LYS A 9 -10.39 11.32 13.56
C LYS A 9 -11.11 9.98 13.45
N ASP A 10 -10.71 9.09 12.53
CA ASP A 10 -11.46 7.86 12.22
C ASP A 10 -10.73 6.57 12.61
N PHE A 11 -9.49 6.61 13.12
CA PHE A 11 -8.69 5.42 13.41
C PHE A 11 -7.95 5.47 14.75
N SER A 12 -8.12 4.41 15.55
CA SER A 12 -7.30 4.15 16.74
C SER A 12 -5.81 4.10 16.38
N PRO A 13 -4.89 4.69 17.17
CA PRO A 13 -3.44 4.75 16.91
C PRO A 13 -2.75 3.38 16.70
N THR A 14 -3.45 2.27 16.97
CA THR A 14 -3.04 0.90 16.70
C THR A 14 -3.25 0.41 15.26
N THR A 15 -3.77 1.26 14.34
CA THR A 15 -4.14 0.90 12.95
C THR A 15 -3.46 1.76 11.87
N LEU A 16 -2.39 2.47 12.23
CA LEU A 16 -1.56 3.20 11.26
C LEU A 16 -0.69 2.22 10.47
N TYR A 17 -1.29 1.55 9.47
CA TYR A 17 -0.49 0.89 8.42
C TYR A 17 0.24 1.95 7.60
N GLU A 18 1.56 1.79 7.47
CA GLU A 18 2.44 2.69 6.75
C GLU A 18 2.37 2.39 5.24
N ASP A 19 1.37 2.91 4.55
CA ASP A 19 1.23 2.75 3.10
C ASP A 19 1.68 4.04 2.39
N PHE A 20 2.82 4.01 1.71
CA PHE A 20 3.40 5.21 1.08
C PHE A 20 4.25 4.90 -0.15
N ALA A 21 4.39 5.86 -1.05
CA ALA A 21 5.31 5.77 -2.17
C ALA A 21 6.74 6.15 -1.73
N ILE A 22 7.70 5.25 -1.91
CA ILE A 22 9.13 5.49 -1.65
C ILE A 22 9.77 6.24 -2.83
N SER A 23 9.46 5.81 -4.05
CA SER A 23 9.93 6.40 -5.31
C SER A 23 8.85 6.22 -6.37
N GLU A 24 8.98 6.89 -7.52
CA GLU A 24 7.93 6.90 -8.56
C GLU A 24 7.47 5.48 -8.93
N THR A 25 8.34 4.50 -8.78
CA THR A 25 8.06 3.09 -9.07
C THR A 25 8.15 2.17 -7.84
N ILE A 26 8.41 2.68 -6.64
CA ILE A 26 8.52 1.83 -5.43
C ILE A 26 7.45 2.24 -4.44
N PHE A 27 6.59 1.29 -4.09
CA PHE A 27 5.50 1.48 -3.14
C PHE A 27 5.70 0.60 -1.90
N HIS A 28 5.72 1.21 -0.72
CA HIS A 28 5.70 0.50 0.56
C HIS A 28 4.26 0.21 0.95
N TRP A 29 3.99 -1.06 1.28
CA TRP A 29 2.70 -1.52 1.75
C TRP A 29 2.88 -2.39 2.98
N GLN A 30 2.06 -2.15 4.00
CA GLN A 30 2.07 -2.93 5.22
C GLN A 30 0.81 -3.79 5.31
N THR A 31 1.00 -5.07 5.58
CA THR A 31 -0.08 -6.03 5.76
C THR A 31 -0.88 -5.75 7.04
N GLN A 32 -2.11 -6.28 7.10
CA GLN A 32 -2.91 -6.25 8.33
C GLN A 32 -2.27 -7.11 9.44
N ASN A 33 -2.43 -6.71 10.71
CA ASN A 33 -1.71 -7.23 11.91
C ASN A 33 -1.65 -8.76 12.09
N ALA A 34 -2.50 -9.54 11.41
CA ALA A 34 -2.54 -11.00 11.51
C ALA A 34 -1.79 -11.75 10.39
N VAL A 35 -1.30 -11.06 9.36
CA VAL A 35 -0.67 -11.70 8.19
C VAL A 35 0.81 -11.91 8.45
N ASN A 36 1.24 -13.16 8.59
CA ASN A 36 2.65 -13.53 8.74
C ASN A 36 3.33 -13.87 7.41
N CYS A 37 4.65 -13.75 7.38
CA CYS A 37 5.49 -14.09 6.23
C CYS A 37 5.66 -15.60 6.02
N GLU A 38 5.43 -16.40 7.06
CA GLU A 38 5.72 -17.83 7.07
C GLU A 38 4.54 -18.71 6.62
N ASN A 39 3.30 -18.22 6.66
CA ASN A 39 2.13 -18.99 6.26
C ASN A 39 0.97 -18.18 5.66
N GLY A 40 0.07 -18.89 4.98
CA GLY A 40 -1.17 -18.34 4.44
C GLY A 40 -0.97 -17.19 3.46
N LYS A 41 -1.52 -16.01 3.81
CA LYS A 41 -1.59 -14.85 2.90
C LYS A 41 -0.24 -14.18 2.67
N GLY A 42 0.63 -14.10 3.68
CA GLY A 42 1.92 -13.41 3.51
C GLY A 42 2.86 -14.20 2.62
N LEU A 43 2.95 -15.53 2.80
CA LEU A 43 3.72 -16.40 1.91
C LEU A 43 3.22 -16.33 0.46
N SER A 44 1.90 -16.16 0.26
CA SER A 44 1.35 -15.96 -1.08
C SER A 44 1.78 -14.64 -1.74
N TYR A 45 2.04 -13.58 -0.98
CA TYR A 45 2.60 -12.34 -1.52
C TYR A 45 4.08 -12.51 -1.86
N ILE A 46 4.84 -13.20 -1.03
CA ILE A 46 6.27 -13.50 -1.28
C ILE A 46 6.42 -14.31 -2.57
N ASN A 47 5.70 -15.42 -2.64
CA ASN A 47 5.79 -16.37 -3.74
C ASN A 47 4.81 -16.04 -4.89
N HIS A 48 4.30 -14.81 -4.99
CA HIS A 48 3.30 -14.47 -6.02
C HIS A 48 3.81 -14.79 -7.43
N LYS A 49 5.09 -14.50 -7.75
CA LYS A 49 5.71 -14.84 -9.04
C LYS A 49 5.75 -16.35 -9.29
N GLN A 50 6.19 -17.13 -8.31
CA GLN A 50 6.27 -18.59 -8.42
C GLN A 50 4.88 -19.23 -8.59
N ASN A 51 3.87 -18.63 -7.97
CA ASN A 51 2.48 -19.07 -8.03
C ASN A 51 1.72 -18.52 -9.25
N GLY A 52 2.38 -17.78 -10.17
CA GLY A 52 1.72 -17.14 -11.31
C GLY A 52 0.69 -16.07 -10.93
N LYS A 53 0.74 -15.56 -9.70
CA LYS A 53 -0.16 -14.52 -9.18
C LYS A 53 0.38 -13.14 -9.52
N ARG A 54 -0.48 -12.31 -10.10
CA ARG A 54 -0.20 -10.90 -10.41
C ARG A 54 -0.77 -10.02 -9.31
N ILE A 55 0.04 -9.12 -8.77
CA ILE A 55 -0.38 -8.20 -7.71
C ILE A 55 -0.69 -6.85 -8.34
N LEU A 56 -1.94 -6.43 -8.24
CA LEU A 56 -2.42 -5.17 -8.81
C LEU A 56 -2.68 -4.17 -7.68
N LEU A 57 -1.99 -3.03 -7.71
CA LEU A 57 -2.12 -2.02 -6.68
C LEU A 57 -3.16 -0.97 -7.07
N PHE A 58 -4.10 -0.76 -6.15
CA PHE A 58 -5.18 0.21 -6.26
C PHE A 58 -5.12 1.12 -5.04
N VAL A 59 -4.90 2.41 -5.26
CA VAL A 59 -4.67 3.42 -4.22
C VAL A 59 -5.70 4.52 -4.34
N ARG A 60 -6.19 5.01 -3.20
CA ARG A 60 -6.93 6.28 -3.12
C ARG A 60 -6.33 7.14 -2.01
N GLU A 61 -6.51 8.44 -2.14
CA GLU A 61 -6.05 9.38 -1.12
C GLU A 61 -6.86 9.20 0.16
N LYS A 62 -8.18 9.38 0.12
CA LYS A 62 -9.07 9.33 1.28
C LYS A 62 -10.37 8.63 0.92
N ASN A 63 -11.16 8.28 1.93
CA ASN A 63 -12.45 7.61 1.69
C ASN A 63 -13.46 8.56 1.02
N LYS A 64 -13.46 9.84 1.42
CA LYS A 64 -14.44 10.85 0.97
C LYS A 64 -13.77 12.16 0.58
N ASP A 65 -14.31 12.84 -0.42
CA ASP A 65 -13.92 14.21 -0.78
C ASP A 65 -14.49 15.25 0.21
N GLU A 66 -14.20 16.54 -0.03
CA GLU A 66 -14.68 17.65 0.80
C GLU A 66 -16.21 17.84 0.74
N PHE A 67 -16.86 17.22 -0.24
CA PHE A 67 -18.30 17.24 -0.46
C PHE A 67 -18.99 15.97 0.07
N GLY A 68 -18.24 15.05 0.68
CA GLY A 68 -18.76 13.80 1.24
C GLY A 68 -18.92 12.65 0.24
N ASN A 69 -18.49 12.81 -1.02
CA ASN A 69 -18.54 11.77 -2.05
C ASN A 69 -17.42 10.75 -1.88
N THR A 70 -17.69 9.48 -2.17
CA THR A 70 -16.68 8.42 -2.12
C THR A 70 -15.64 8.61 -3.23
N ILE A 71 -14.36 8.67 -2.85
CA ILE A 71 -13.27 8.74 -3.84
C ILE A 71 -12.99 7.34 -4.39
N ALA A 72 -12.91 7.26 -5.73
CA ALA A 72 -12.58 6.05 -6.45
C ALA A 72 -11.11 5.64 -6.25
N PHE A 73 -10.84 4.33 -6.33
CA PHE A 73 -9.48 3.83 -6.35
C PHE A 73 -8.84 4.06 -7.72
N VAL A 74 -7.59 4.49 -7.71
CA VAL A 74 -6.72 4.61 -8.89
C VAL A 74 -5.86 3.37 -8.98
N PHE A 75 -5.84 2.73 -10.15
CA PHE A 75 -4.87 1.70 -10.46
C PHE A 75 -3.50 2.34 -10.69
N ILE A 76 -2.50 1.97 -9.87
CA ILE A 76 -1.14 2.54 -9.96
C ILE A 76 -0.15 1.58 -10.63
N GLY A 77 -0.57 0.37 -10.99
CA GLY A 77 0.25 -0.59 -11.70
C GLY A 77 0.29 -1.97 -11.05
N GLU A 78 0.92 -2.88 -11.78
CA GLU A 78 1.30 -4.19 -11.27
C GLU A 78 2.55 -4.07 -10.40
N GLY A 79 2.48 -4.62 -9.19
CA GLY A 79 3.57 -4.65 -8.24
C GLY A 79 4.31 -5.97 -8.27
N ASN A 80 5.62 -5.90 -8.41
CA ASN A 80 6.53 -7.03 -8.22
C ASN A 80 7.14 -6.93 -6.83
N ILE A 81 7.26 -8.06 -6.14
CA ILE A 81 7.97 -8.05 -4.85
C ILE A 81 9.42 -7.64 -5.07
N LEU A 82 9.85 -6.62 -4.33
CA LEU A 82 11.23 -6.15 -4.30
C LEU A 82 11.91 -6.64 -3.02
N GLU A 83 11.28 -6.34 -1.88
CA GLU A 83 11.77 -6.66 -0.56
C GLU A 83 10.58 -6.85 0.39
N TYR A 84 10.76 -7.65 1.43
CA TYR A 84 9.83 -7.72 2.54
C TYR A 84 10.60 -7.86 3.86
N HIS A 85 10.02 -7.32 4.93
CA HIS A 85 10.55 -7.48 6.28
C HIS A 85 9.41 -7.51 7.31
N GLY A 86 9.72 -7.94 8.53
CA GLY A 86 8.71 -8.12 9.56
C GLY A 86 7.83 -9.36 9.35
N SER A 87 6.94 -9.59 10.31
CA SER A 87 6.10 -10.78 10.36
C SER A 87 4.70 -10.43 10.83
N LYS A 88 4.51 -9.63 11.88
CA LYS A 88 3.18 -9.21 12.34
C LYS A 88 3.20 -7.77 12.84
N PRO A 89 2.84 -6.77 12.02
CA PRO A 89 2.56 -6.88 10.58
C PRO A 89 3.84 -7.08 9.73
N MET A 90 3.66 -7.65 8.54
CA MET A 90 4.68 -7.74 7.50
C MET A 90 4.65 -6.48 6.61
N SER A 91 5.82 -5.94 6.30
CA SER A 91 6.05 -4.82 5.38
C SER A 91 6.60 -5.33 4.06
N ILE A 92 6.08 -4.81 2.95
CA ILE A 92 6.45 -5.22 1.58
C ILE A 92 6.71 -4.00 0.73
N LYS A 93 7.85 -3.99 0.04
CA LYS A 93 8.15 -3.06 -1.03
C LYS A 93 7.76 -3.68 -2.36
N TRP A 94 6.85 -3.02 -3.06
CA TRP A 94 6.42 -3.36 -4.40
C TRP A 94 7.13 -2.48 -5.43
N GLN A 95 7.82 -3.10 -6.37
CA GLN A 95 8.32 -2.46 -7.57
C GLN A 95 7.21 -2.45 -8.63
N LEU A 96 6.72 -1.26 -8.95
CA LEU A 96 5.70 -1.03 -9.96
C LEU A 96 6.32 -1.04 -11.36
N ASN A 97 5.56 -1.56 -12.32
CA ASN A 97 5.94 -1.53 -13.73
C ASN A 97 5.80 -0.14 -14.37
N ASN A 98 4.95 0.71 -13.80
CA ASN A 98 4.70 2.07 -14.28
C ASN A 98 4.89 3.07 -13.13
N PRO A 99 5.32 4.30 -13.43
CA PRO A 99 5.41 5.34 -12.43
C PRO A 99 4.02 5.70 -11.88
N ILE A 100 3.95 5.91 -10.57
CA ILE A 100 2.73 6.38 -9.90
C ILE A 100 2.39 7.77 -10.45
N PRO A 101 1.12 8.03 -10.80
CA PRO A 101 0.70 9.34 -11.26
C PRO A 101 1.07 10.46 -10.27
N HIS A 102 1.65 11.55 -10.79
CA HIS A 102 2.17 12.67 -9.99
C HIS A 102 1.14 13.32 -9.04
N TYR A 103 -0.16 13.23 -9.34
CA TYR A 103 -1.19 13.77 -8.46
C TYR A 103 -1.35 12.96 -7.16
N LEU A 104 -0.98 11.68 -7.14
CA LEU A 104 -0.95 10.86 -5.92
C LEU A 104 0.33 11.10 -5.09
N TRP A 105 1.41 11.56 -5.74
CA TRP A 105 2.70 11.83 -5.12
C TRP A 105 2.67 12.92 -4.07
N LYS A 106 1.96 14.02 -4.34
CA LYS A 106 1.91 15.19 -3.44
C LYS A 106 1.43 14.83 -2.03
N GLU A 107 0.57 13.84 -1.92
CA GLU A 107 -0.01 13.42 -0.64
C GLU A 107 0.74 12.23 -0.01
N SER A 108 1.30 11.31 -0.80
CA SER A 108 2.15 10.25 -0.25
C SER A 108 3.49 10.77 0.29
N ALA A 109 4.08 11.78 -0.36
CA ALA A 109 5.34 12.37 0.07
C ALA A 109 5.22 13.15 1.39
N LYS A 110 4.05 13.75 1.68
CA LYS A 110 3.77 14.38 2.98
C LYS A 110 3.82 13.38 4.14
N MET A 111 3.52 12.10 3.90
CA MET A 111 3.53 11.07 4.94
C MET A 111 4.91 10.44 5.18
N ALA A 112 5.87 10.63 4.26
CA ALA A 112 7.24 10.12 4.41
C ALA A 112 8.18 11.10 5.14
N VAL A 113 7.74 12.35 5.34
CA VAL A 113 8.48 13.42 6.03
C VAL A 113 7.74 13.73 7.33
N GLY A 114 7.92 12.87 8.32
CA GLY A 114 7.37 13.02 9.68
C GLY A 114 8.29 12.33 10.68
#